data_AF-A0A5C9DY68-F1
#
_entry.id   AF-A0A5C9DY68-F1
#
_cell.length_a   1.000
_cell.length_b   1.000
_cell.length_c   1.000
_cell.angle_alpha   90.00
_cell.angle_beta   90.00
_cell.angle_gamma   90.00
#
_symmetry.space_group_name_H-M   'P 1'
#
loop_
_entity.id
_entity.type
_entity.pdbx_description
1 polymer ?
#
loop_
_entity_poly.entity_id
_entity_poly.type
_entity_poly.pdbx_seq_one_letter_code
_entity_poly.pdbx_strand_id
1 'polypeptide(L)'
;MSDPVSIQSQLRREIDYSIEIWKTILLDEIGEDIEYVYSKGSCIKNWDSPIDYVPFVSDVDIHAYLVTDEKARDVESDLGLAFKVSSRYKREFSEAHPDALHLPRIQFLVLNEFSKSHLYCPPKPSQVRTIIGTVPKKRLPLPEDIRKVDRTNLQSERKFLETLPMGIIDRVDLELWTMLRRFSFRVSPAPVRVITQSHRDPVEVWNWNRTKISEYLKEHGMQLIAEEYTKFYELGWKLFRANFEGIELYHEIFSTGTRLLSSCIACVEDVQ
;
A
#
# COMPACT_ATOMS: atom_id res chain seq x y z
N MET A 1 -1.51 -19.10 -21.46
CA MET A 1 -1.06 -18.24 -20.35
C MET A 1 -0.33 -17.07 -20.95
N SER A 2 -0.78 -15.84 -20.70
CA SER A 2 -0.14 -14.62 -21.21
C SER A 2 1.28 -14.49 -20.65
N ASP A 3 2.20 -13.93 -21.44
CA ASP A 3 3.57 -13.62 -21.02
C ASP A 3 3.55 -12.70 -19.78
N PRO A 4 4.31 -13.00 -18.70
CA PRO A 4 4.44 -12.12 -17.53
C PRO A 4 4.72 -10.64 -17.87
N VAL A 5 5.52 -10.38 -18.91
CA VAL A 5 5.82 -9.01 -19.39
C VAL A 5 4.56 -8.32 -19.93
N SER A 6 3.71 -9.08 -20.64
CA SER A 6 2.42 -8.60 -21.13
C SER A 6 1.44 -8.29 -20.00
N ILE A 7 1.43 -9.09 -18.94
CA ILE A 7 0.55 -8.89 -17.78
C ILE A 7 0.92 -7.62 -17.01
N GLN A 8 2.21 -7.43 -16.69
CA GLN A 8 2.67 -6.24 -15.97
C GLN A 8 2.40 -4.96 -16.78
N SER A 9 2.62 -5.00 -18.10
CA SER A 9 2.34 -3.88 -18.98
C SER A 9 0.84 -3.54 -18.99
N GLN A 10 -0.05 -4.53 -18.98
CA GLN A 10 -1.48 -4.32 -18.88
C GLN A 10 -1.87 -3.72 -17.53
N LEU A 11 -1.38 -4.28 -16.41
CA LEU A 11 -1.65 -3.74 -15.07
C LEU A 11 -1.19 -2.28 -14.93
N ARG A 12 -0.04 -1.92 -15.50
CA ARG A 12 0.43 -0.52 -15.48
C ARG A 12 -0.55 0.40 -16.19
N ARG A 13 -1.03 0.02 -17.38
CA ARG A 13 -2.04 0.79 -18.12
C ARG A 13 -3.34 0.93 -17.34
N GLU A 14 -3.79 -0.15 -16.70
CA GLU A 14 -4.98 -0.12 -15.83
C GLU A 14 -4.81 0.87 -14.67
N ILE A 15 -3.66 0.87 -13.99
CA ILE A 15 -3.35 1.83 -12.92
C ILE A 15 -3.32 3.27 -13.45
N ASP A 16 -2.63 3.50 -14.56
CA ASP A 16 -2.52 4.84 -15.16
C ASP A 16 -3.91 5.38 -15.51
N TYR A 17 -4.77 4.54 -16.06
CA TYR A 17 -6.14 4.92 -16.39
C TYR A 17 -6.98 5.17 -15.13
N SER A 18 -6.85 4.34 -14.09
CA SER A 18 -7.49 4.59 -12.80
C SER A 18 -7.11 5.94 -12.21
N ILE A 19 -5.85 6.35 -12.33
CA ILE A 19 -5.39 7.67 -11.87
C ILE A 19 -6.07 8.80 -12.65
N GLU A 20 -6.22 8.67 -13.97
CA GLU A 20 -6.90 9.68 -14.80
C GLU A 20 -8.41 9.76 -14.55
N ILE A 21 -9.08 8.62 -14.30
CA ILE A 21 -10.48 8.64 -13.83
C ILE A 21 -10.57 9.38 -12.50
N TRP A 22 -9.70 9.05 -11.54
CA TRP A 22 -9.71 9.72 -10.24
C TRP A 22 -9.42 11.20 -10.33
N LYS A 23 -8.52 11.63 -11.21
CA LYS A 23 -8.31 13.05 -11.49
C LYS A 23 -9.61 13.74 -11.91
N THR A 24 -10.34 13.14 -12.85
CA THR A 24 -11.60 13.68 -13.37
C THR A 24 -12.66 13.73 -12.28
N ILE A 25 -12.84 12.64 -11.54
CA ILE A 25 -13.79 12.58 -10.41
C ILE A 25 -13.46 13.65 -9.36
N LEU A 26 -12.19 13.79 -8.96
CA LEU A 26 -11.79 14.75 -7.94
C LEU A 26 -12.03 16.20 -8.38
N LEU A 27 -11.76 16.52 -9.65
CA LEU A 27 -12.05 17.86 -10.21
C LEU A 27 -13.55 18.16 -10.27
N ASP A 28 -14.37 17.17 -10.61
CA ASP A 28 -15.81 17.38 -10.73
C ASP A 28 -16.53 17.42 -9.36
N GLU A 29 -16.09 16.60 -8.42
CA GLU A 29 -16.79 16.38 -7.16
C GLU A 29 -16.27 17.23 -6.00
N ILE A 30 -14.99 17.60 -6.01
CA ILE A 30 -14.35 18.42 -4.97
C ILE A 30 -13.87 19.76 -5.56
N GLY A 31 -13.35 19.74 -6.79
CA GLY A 31 -13.09 20.95 -7.57
C GLY A 31 -12.10 21.91 -6.93
N GLU A 32 -12.50 23.18 -6.80
CA GLU A 32 -11.66 24.29 -6.34
C GLU A 32 -11.20 24.17 -4.89
N ASP A 33 -11.81 23.27 -4.10
CA ASP A 33 -11.39 23.00 -2.73
C ASP A 33 -10.09 22.17 -2.66
N ILE A 34 -9.59 21.66 -3.79
CA ILE A 34 -8.32 20.92 -3.89
C ILE A 34 -7.14 21.89 -4.07
N GLU A 35 -6.14 21.80 -3.19
CA GLU A 35 -4.85 22.49 -3.37
C GLU A 35 -3.88 21.65 -4.22
N TYR A 36 -3.71 20.38 -3.87
CA TYR A 36 -2.93 19.44 -4.68
C TYR A 36 -3.35 17.99 -4.44
N VAL A 37 -3.12 17.15 -5.47
CA VAL A 37 -3.31 15.70 -5.41
C VAL A 37 -2.11 15.01 -6.01
N TYR A 38 -1.64 13.94 -5.37
CA TYR A 38 -0.59 13.09 -5.92
C TYR A 38 -0.85 11.61 -5.65
N SER A 39 -0.28 10.76 -6.50
CA SER A 39 -0.19 9.33 -6.25
C SER A 39 1.23 8.93 -5.84
N LYS A 40 1.35 7.88 -5.03
CA LYS A 40 2.63 7.31 -4.58
C LYS A 40 2.54 5.79 -4.40
N GLY A 41 3.61 5.21 -3.87
CA GLY A 41 3.59 3.81 -3.45
C GLY A 41 3.87 2.85 -4.59
N SER A 42 3.50 1.59 -4.42
CA SER A 42 3.85 0.51 -5.36
C SER A 42 3.32 0.75 -6.78
N CYS A 43 2.20 1.45 -6.93
CA CYS A 43 1.60 1.75 -8.23
C CYS A 43 2.41 2.75 -9.08
N ILE A 44 3.26 3.59 -8.46
CA ILE A 44 4.10 4.58 -9.15
C ILE A 44 5.56 4.11 -9.29
N LYS A 45 6.03 3.26 -8.39
CA LYS A 45 7.40 2.73 -8.43
C LYS A 45 7.66 1.89 -9.68
N ASN A 46 8.93 1.83 -10.09
CA ASN A 46 9.40 0.87 -11.09
C ASN A 46 9.21 -0.55 -10.58
N TRP A 47 8.83 -1.46 -11.49
CA TRP A 47 8.66 -2.88 -11.18
C TRP A 47 9.78 -3.66 -11.84
N ASP A 48 10.64 -4.24 -11.02
CA ASP A 48 11.74 -5.09 -11.44
C ASP A 48 11.32 -6.57 -11.41
N SER A 49 10.27 -6.91 -10.66
CA SER A 49 9.71 -8.26 -10.64
C SER A 49 8.20 -8.27 -10.35
N PRO A 50 7.51 -9.42 -10.51
CA PRO A 50 6.08 -9.54 -10.24
C PRO A 50 5.66 -9.21 -8.81
N ILE A 51 6.53 -9.30 -7.81
CA ILE A 51 6.15 -8.97 -6.44
C ILE A 51 5.98 -7.46 -6.24
N ASP A 52 6.60 -6.62 -7.09
CA ASP A 52 6.54 -5.16 -6.96
C ASP A 52 5.14 -4.58 -7.10
N TYR A 53 4.26 -5.28 -7.81
CA TYR A 53 2.83 -5.03 -7.80
C TYR A 53 2.05 -6.33 -7.97
N VAL A 54 1.32 -6.67 -6.92
CA VAL A 54 0.36 -7.77 -6.90
C VAL A 54 -1.03 -7.16 -6.88
N PRO A 55 -1.92 -7.46 -7.85
CA PRO A 55 -3.32 -7.05 -7.82
C PRO A 55 -3.93 -7.35 -6.45
N PHE A 56 -4.93 -6.56 -6.03
CA PHE A 56 -5.66 -6.63 -4.74
C PHE A 56 -4.84 -6.43 -3.44
N VAL A 57 -3.62 -6.94 -3.37
CA VAL A 57 -2.69 -6.70 -2.25
C VAL A 57 -2.19 -5.26 -2.32
N SER A 58 -1.83 -4.83 -3.52
CA SER A 58 -1.38 -3.47 -3.81
C SER A 58 -2.55 -2.54 -4.07
N ASP A 59 -2.44 -1.31 -3.60
CA ASP A 59 -3.33 -0.19 -3.89
C ASP A 59 -2.71 0.80 -4.87
N VAL A 60 -3.59 1.65 -5.39
CA VAL A 60 -3.26 2.95 -5.96
C VAL A 60 -3.52 3.99 -4.87
N ASP A 61 -2.45 4.44 -4.22
CA ASP A 61 -2.54 5.50 -3.22
C ASP A 61 -2.83 6.84 -3.91
N ILE A 62 -3.91 7.51 -3.53
CA ILE A 62 -4.26 8.86 -3.97
C ILE A 62 -4.32 9.75 -2.73
N HIS A 63 -3.43 10.74 -2.66
CA HIS A 63 -3.36 11.66 -1.54
C HIS A 63 -3.81 13.05 -1.99
N ALA A 64 -4.80 13.61 -1.30
CA ALA A 64 -5.30 14.95 -1.56
C ALA A 64 -5.03 15.87 -0.37
N TYR A 65 -4.66 17.11 -0.64
CA TYR A 65 -4.63 18.19 0.35
C TYR A 65 -5.61 19.26 -0.11
N LEU A 66 -6.52 19.64 0.80
CA LEU A 66 -7.57 20.61 0.52
C LEU A 66 -7.22 21.98 1.09
N VAL A 67 -7.81 23.02 0.51
CA VAL A 67 -7.54 24.43 0.83
C VAL A 67 -7.71 24.77 2.30
N THR A 68 -8.62 24.08 3.01
CA THR A 68 -8.82 24.25 4.46
C THR A 68 -9.10 22.92 5.16
N ASP A 69 -8.85 22.88 6.47
CA ASP A 69 -9.19 21.72 7.32
C ASP A 69 -10.70 21.48 7.43
N GLU A 70 -11.51 22.53 7.27
CA GLU A 70 -12.97 22.41 7.24
C GLU A 70 -13.41 21.59 6.01
N LYS A 71 -12.92 21.96 4.82
CA LYS A 71 -13.19 21.22 3.60
C LYS A 71 -12.71 19.77 3.67
N ALA A 72 -11.56 19.54 4.30
CA ALA A 72 -11.05 18.20 4.54
C ALA A 72 -12.04 17.36 5.35
N ARG A 73 -12.57 17.91 6.45
CA ARG A 73 -13.56 17.24 7.28
C ARG A 73 -14.89 17.02 6.55
N ASP A 74 -15.32 17.98 5.74
CA ASP A 74 -16.54 17.83 4.93
C ASP A 74 -16.41 16.63 3.98
N VAL A 75 -15.30 16.56 3.24
CA VAL A 75 -15.03 15.43 2.32
C VAL A 75 -14.91 14.10 3.07
N GLU A 76 -14.24 14.06 4.23
CA GLU A 76 -14.06 12.84 5.02
C GLU A 76 -15.36 12.33 5.65
N SER A 77 -16.32 13.22 5.92
CA SER A 77 -17.59 12.89 6.59
C SER A 77 -18.78 12.73 5.64
N ASP A 78 -18.64 13.13 4.37
CA ASP A 78 -19.72 13.04 3.37
C ASP A 78 -19.82 11.62 2.78
N LEU A 79 -20.74 10.83 3.35
CA LEU A 79 -21.07 9.49 2.86
C LEU A 79 -21.70 9.50 1.45
N GLY A 80 -22.45 10.55 1.11
CA GLY A 80 -23.08 10.68 -0.21
C GLY A 80 -22.03 10.86 -1.30
N LEU A 81 -21.05 11.74 -1.05
CA LEU A 81 -19.87 11.91 -1.89
C LEU A 81 -19.10 10.59 -2.03
N ALA A 82 -18.86 9.87 -0.92
CA ALA A 82 -18.16 8.58 -0.96
C ALA A 82 -18.86 7.53 -1.85
N PHE A 83 -20.19 7.42 -1.78
CA PHE A 83 -20.96 6.53 -2.66
C PHE A 83 -20.94 6.97 -4.12
N LYS A 84 -21.05 8.28 -4.36
CA LYS A 84 -21.00 8.86 -5.71
C LYS A 84 -19.65 8.59 -6.37
N VAL A 85 -18.55 8.91 -5.69
CA VAL A 85 -17.17 8.70 -6.16
C VAL A 85 -16.90 7.23 -6.44
N SER A 86 -17.21 6.33 -5.49
CA SER A 86 -16.94 4.90 -5.64
C SER A 86 -17.74 4.26 -6.78
N SER A 87 -19.03 4.62 -6.92
CA SER A 87 -19.89 4.11 -7.99
C SER A 87 -19.44 4.62 -9.36
N ARG A 88 -19.09 5.91 -9.45
CA ARG A 88 -18.60 6.54 -10.68
C ARG A 88 -17.29 5.92 -11.14
N TYR A 89 -16.33 5.73 -10.21
CA TYR A 89 -15.06 5.08 -10.52
C TYR A 89 -15.24 3.68 -11.11
N LYS A 90 -16.05 2.83 -10.45
CA LYS A 90 -16.32 1.47 -10.94
C LYS A 90 -16.93 1.49 -12.34
N ARG A 91 -17.95 2.34 -12.56
CA ARG A 91 -18.64 2.44 -13.85
C ARG A 91 -17.68 2.87 -14.96
N GLU A 92 -17.02 4.00 -14.80
CA GLU A 92 -16.14 4.57 -15.84
C GLU A 92 -14.97 3.64 -16.16
N PHE A 93 -14.40 2.98 -15.14
CA PHE A 93 -13.32 2.02 -15.37
C PHE A 93 -13.81 0.80 -16.16
N SER A 94 -14.93 0.20 -15.76
CA SER A 94 -15.49 -0.99 -16.40
C SER A 94 -15.99 -0.72 -17.83
N GLU A 95 -16.55 0.46 -18.12
CA GLU A 95 -16.96 0.86 -19.47
C GLU A 95 -15.75 1.05 -20.39
N ALA A 96 -14.66 1.63 -19.88
CA ALA A 96 -13.45 1.87 -20.67
C ALA A 96 -12.58 0.61 -20.84
N HIS A 97 -12.60 -0.30 -19.86
CA HIS A 97 -11.75 -1.50 -19.83
C HIS A 97 -12.58 -2.76 -19.52
N PRO A 98 -13.43 -3.23 -20.45
CA PRO A 98 -14.25 -4.43 -20.24
C PRO A 98 -13.41 -5.70 -20.03
N ASP A 99 -12.20 -5.74 -20.60
CA ASP A 99 -11.26 -6.87 -20.51
C ASP A 99 -10.12 -6.62 -19.49
N ALA A 100 -10.35 -5.73 -18.51
CA ALA A 100 -9.36 -5.48 -17.46
C ALA A 100 -9.05 -6.75 -16.67
N LEU A 101 -7.77 -6.94 -16.31
CA LEU A 101 -7.34 -8.00 -15.41
C LEU A 101 -7.95 -7.81 -14.03
N HIS A 102 -8.03 -6.56 -13.57
CA HIS A 102 -8.68 -6.23 -12.31
C HIS A 102 -9.16 -4.77 -12.29
N LEU A 103 -10.00 -4.45 -11.31
CA LEU A 103 -10.29 -3.06 -10.93
C LEU A 103 -9.24 -2.61 -9.90
N PRO A 104 -8.35 -1.64 -10.21
CA PRO A 104 -7.33 -1.18 -9.28
C PRO A 104 -7.95 -0.67 -7.99
N ARG A 105 -7.39 -1.10 -6.86
CA ARG A 105 -7.86 -0.76 -5.53
C ARG A 105 -7.36 0.62 -5.15
N ILE A 106 -8.25 1.59 -5.07
CA ILE A 106 -7.87 2.96 -4.70
C ILE A 106 -7.85 3.10 -3.19
N GLN A 107 -6.78 3.72 -2.69
CA GLN A 107 -6.68 4.17 -1.30
C GLN A 107 -6.60 5.69 -1.31
N PHE A 108 -7.76 6.34 -1.08
CA PHE A 108 -7.85 7.79 -1.01
C PHE A 108 -7.57 8.27 0.42
N LEU A 109 -6.68 9.25 0.59
CA LEU A 109 -6.32 9.83 1.88
C LEU A 109 -6.30 11.35 1.79
N VAL A 110 -7.02 12.02 2.69
CA VAL A 110 -6.95 13.47 2.87
C VAL A 110 -5.82 13.81 3.84
N LEU A 111 -4.93 14.71 3.43
CA LEU A 111 -3.64 14.95 4.09
C LEU A 111 -3.69 16.04 5.16
N ASN A 112 -4.75 16.87 5.21
CA ASN A 112 -4.80 18.06 6.06
C ASN A 112 -4.44 17.75 7.53
N GLU A 113 -5.18 16.86 8.18
CA GLU A 113 -4.88 16.43 9.56
C GLU A 113 -3.70 15.44 9.60
N PHE A 114 -3.67 14.47 8.68
CA PHE A 114 -2.63 13.44 8.70
C PHE A 114 -1.22 14.02 8.62
N SER A 115 -1.02 15.08 7.84
CA SER A 115 0.28 15.72 7.65
C SER A 115 0.76 16.53 8.86
N LYS A 116 -0.11 16.79 9.84
CA LYS A 116 0.24 17.41 11.13
C LYS A 116 0.79 16.40 12.14
N SER A 117 0.60 15.09 11.89
CA SER A 117 1.11 14.04 12.75
C SER A 117 2.64 14.02 12.74
N HIS A 118 3.25 13.90 13.93
CA HIS A 118 4.69 13.67 14.07
C HIS A 118 5.15 12.34 13.46
N LEU A 119 4.21 11.44 13.15
CA LEU A 119 4.47 10.16 12.48
C LEU A 119 4.46 10.29 10.95
N TYR A 120 4.10 11.45 10.40
CA TYR A 120 4.02 11.66 8.97
C TYR A 120 5.40 11.96 8.36
N CYS A 121 5.86 11.07 7.49
CA CYS A 121 7.00 11.33 6.62
C CYS A 121 6.50 11.72 5.22
N PRO A 122 6.59 13.00 4.81
CA PRO A 122 6.20 13.41 3.47
C PRO A 122 7.09 12.77 2.41
N PRO A 123 6.56 12.39 1.24
CA PRO A 123 7.39 11.93 0.15
C PRO A 123 8.18 13.10 -0.46
N LYS A 124 9.33 12.80 -1.07
CA LYS A 124 10.02 13.78 -1.94
C LYS A 124 9.18 13.98 -3.22
N PRO A 125 9.18 15.17 -3.85
CA PRO A 125 8.47 15.39 -5.10
C PRO A 125 8.84 14.41 -6.22
N SER A 126 10.09 13.92 -6.24
CA SER A 126 10.55 12.91 -7.21
C SER A 126 10.02 11.48 -6.95
N GLN A 127 9.29 11.26 -5.85
CA GLN A 127 8.76 9.96 -5.42
C GLN A 127 7.25 9.86 -5.63
N VAL A 128 6.63 10.88 -6.22
CA VAL A 128 5.18 10.95 -6.44
C VAL A 128 4.89 11.29 -7.89
N ARG A 129 3.71 10.87 -8.34
CA ARG A 129 3.10 11.39 -9.57
C ARG A 129 2.10 12.46 -9.17
N THR A 130 2.39 13.72 -9.48
CA THR A 130 1.42 14.81 -9.30
C THR A 130 0.23 14.60 -10.25
N ILE A 131 -0.98 14.74 -9.72
CA ILE A 131 -2.24 14.56 -10.45
C ILE A 131 -2.92 15.93 -10.65
N ILE A 132 -3.00 16.73 -9.58
CA ILE A 132 -3.60 18.08 -9.56
C ILE A 132 -2.67 19.02 -8.76
N GLY A 133 -2.55 20.26 -9.21
CA GLY A 133 -1.82 21.32 -8.49
C GLY A 133 -0.32 21.12 -8.45
N THR A 134 0.34 21.71 -7.44
CA THR A 134 1.79 21.60 -7.22
C THR A 134 2.06 21.06 -5.83
N VAL A 135 2.73 19.91 -5.73
CA VAL A 135 3.09 19.31 -4.43
C VAL A 135 4.20 20.13 -3.77
N PRO A 136 3.98 20.69 -2.57
CA PRO A 136 5.00 21.51 -1.92
C PRO A 136 6.18 20.65 -1.47
N LYS A 137 7.38 21.23 -1.55
CA LYS A 137 8.57 20.61 -0.96
C LYS A 137 8.51 20.74 0.56
N LYS A 138 8.22 19.64 1.25
CA LYS A 138 8.17 19.58 2.72
C LYS A 138 9.54 19.24 3.32
N ARG A 139 9.78 19.69 4.55
CA ARG A 139 10.94 19.27 5.34
C ARG A 139 10.77 17.79 5.73
N LEU A 140 11.81 17.01 5.51
CA LEU A 140 11.83 15.60 5.91
C LEU A 140 12.17 15.48 7.40
N PRO A 141 11.59 14.50 8.12
CA PRO A 141 11.97 14.18 9.49
C PRO A 141 13.45 13.77 9.58
N LEU A 142 14.02 13.82 10.78
CA LEU A 142 15.38 13.31 10.99
C LEU A 142 15.37 11.78 10.86
N PRO A 143 16.49 11.18 10.41
CA PRO A 143 16.61 9.72 10.35
C PRO A 143 16.22 9.00 11.65
N GLU A 144 16.63 9.53 12.81
CA GLU A 144 16.31 8.93 14.11
C GLU A 144 14.81 8.98 14.44
N ASP A 145 14.10 10.03 14.03
CA ASP A 145 12.66 10.11 14.22
C ASP A 145 11.95 9.01 13.42
N ILE A 146 12.38 8.79 12.17
CA ILE A 146 11.83 7.73 11.32
C ILE A 146 12.10 6.36 11.93
N ARG A 147 13.33 6.09 12.39
CA ARG A 147 13.69 4.82 13.03
C ARG A 147 12.84 4.56 14.26
N LYS A 148 12.68 5.57 15.12
CA LYS A 148 11.85 5.49 16.33
C LYS A 148 10.40 5.13 15.97
N VAL A 149 9.81 5.85 15.03
CA VAL A 149 8.43 5.61 14.58
C VAL A 149 8.26 4.22 13.97
N ASP A 150 9.17 3.82 13.08
CA ASP A 150 9.14 2.51 12.42
C ASP A 150 9.27 1.37 13.43
N ARG A 151 10.15 1.51 14.42
CA ARG A 151 10.31 0.55 15.51
C ARG A 151 9.06 0.45 16.36
N THR A 152 8.51 1.58 16.82
CA THR A 152 7.28 1.60 17.62
C THR A 152 6.12 0.98 16.87
N ASN A 153 5.96 1.33 15.58
CA ASN A 153 4.91 0.75 14.75
C ASN A 153 5.09 -0.77 14.64
N LEU A 154 6.29 -1.26 14.37
CA LEU A 154 6.54 -2.70 14.25
C LEU A 154 6.28 -3.44 15.57
N GLN A 155 6.74 -2.91 16.70
CA GLN A 155 6.47 -3.47 18.03
C GLN A 155 4.97 -3.54 18.35
N SER A 156 4.20 -2.53 17.92
CA SER A 156 2.75 -2.49 18.13
C SER A 156 1.98 -3.60 17.40
N GLU A 157 2.58 -4.20 16.35
CA GLU A 157 1.95 -5.29 15.58
C GLU A 157 1.86 -6.61 16.37
N ARG A 158 2.62 -6.74 17.48
CA ARG A 158 2.55 -7.91 18.36
C ARG A 158 1.13 -8.18 18.85
N LYS A 159 0.45 -7.14 19.34
CA LYS A 159 -0.95 -7.25 19.80
C LYS A 159 -1.88 -7.70 18.68
N PHE A 160 -1.64 -7.23 17.45
CA PHE A 160 -2.43 -7.68 16.31
C PHE A 160 -2.23 -9.17 16.05
N LEU A 161 -0.99 -9.66 16.04
CA LEU A 161 -0.67 -11.07 15.85
C LEU A 161 -1.29 -11.97 16.92
N GLU A 162 -1.31 -11.55 18.18
CA GLU A 162 -1.94 -12.29 19.28
C GLU A 162 -3.45 -12.47 19.06
N THR A 163 -4.11 -11.46 18.49
CA THR A 163 -5.56 -11.50 18.23
C THR A 163 -5.93 -12.15 16.90
N LEU A 164 -4.96 -12.34 16.00
CA LEU A 164 -5.21 -12.76 14.62
C LEU A 164 -5.89 -14.13 14.51
N PRO A 165 -5.51 -15.19 15.26
CA PRO A 165 -6.14 -16.51 15.12
C PRO A 165 -7.64 -16.48 15.42
N MET A 166 -8.03 -15.85 16.53
CA MET A 166 -9.44 -15.68 16.90
C MET A 166 -10.18 -14.77 15.92
N GLY A 167 -9.45 -13.85 15.29
CA GLY A 167 -10.00 -13.00 14.24
C GLY A 167 -10.22 -13.71 12.90
N ILE A 168 -9.76 -14.95 12.70
CA ILE A 168 -9.89 -15.67 11.41
C ILE A 168 -10.74 -16.95 11.53
N ILE A 169 -10.78 -17.58 12.71
CA ILE A 169 -11.32 -18.95 12.91
C ILE A 169 -12.75 -19.18 12.37
N ASP A 170 -13.60 -18.16 12.38
CA ASP A 170 -15.00 -18.21 11.98
C ASP A 170 -15.28 -17.54 10.62
N ARG A 171 -14.24 -17.08 9.91
CA ARG A 171 -14.36 -16.35 8.64
C ARG A 171 -14.27 -17.27 7.43
N VAL A 172 -15.08 -16.97 6.42
CA VAL A 172 -15.05 -17.65 5.12
C VAL A 172 -15.09 -16.65 3.95
N ASP A 173 -14.67 -17.08 2.76
CA ASP A 173 -14.80 -16.37 1.49
C ASP A 173 -14.46 -14.86 1.55
N LEU A 174 -15.45 -13.98 1.32
CA LEU A 174 -15.29 -12.53 1.27
C LEU A 174 -14.84 -11.92 2.62
N GLU A 175 -15.08 -12.61 3.73
CA GLU A 175 -14.61 -12.18 5.04
C GLU A 175 -13.11 -12.40 5.20
N LEU A 176 -12.58 -13.51 4.67
CA LEU A 176 -11.15 -13.77 4.58
C LEU A 176 -10.47 -12.78 3.64
N TRP A 177 -11.11 -12.47 2.51
CA TRP A 177 -10.64 -11.42 1.61
C TRP A 177 -10.53 -10.06 2.30
N THR A 178 -11.56 -9.65 3.04
CA THR A 178 -11.56 -8.39 3.80
C THR A 178 -10.47 -8.38 4.87
N MET A 179 -10.30 -9.50 5.56
CA MET A 179 -9.26 -9.66 6.57
C MET A 179 -7.86 -9.60 5.96
N LEU A 180 -7.65 -10.25 4.80
CA LEU A 180 -6.38 -10.24 4.08
C LEU A 180 -5.99 -8.82 3.66
N ARG A 181 -6.95 -7.99 3.23
CA ARG A 181 -6.68 -6.58 2.92
C ARG A 181 -6.12 -5.84 4.14
N ARG A 182 -6.78 -5.96 5.29
CA ARG A 182 -6.29 -5.35 6.55
C ARG A 182 -4.94 -5.88 6.96
N PHE A 183 -4.70 -7.17 6.73
CA PHE A 183 -3.45 -7.82 7.05
C PHE A 183 -2.30 -7.33 6.14
N SER A 184 -2.55 -7.17 4.85
CA SER A 184 -1.55 -6.73 3.88
C SER A 184 -0.94 -5.35 4.21
N PHE A 185 -1.73 -4.45 4.80
CA PHE A 185 -1.28 -3.12 5.24
C PHE A 185 -0.26 -3.19 6.39
N ARG A 186 -0.30 -4.26 7.21
CA ARG A 186 0.62 -4.48 8.33
C ARG A 186 1.88 -5.22 7.89
N VAL A 187 1.70 -6.23 7.04
CA VAL A 187 2.79 -7.09 6.55
C VAL A 187 3.69 -6.34 5.56
N SER A 188 3.11 -5.60 4.61
CA SER A 188 3.85 -4.96 3.52
C SER A 188 4.97 -4.00 3.97
N PRO A 189 4.76 -3.11 4.97
CA PRO A 189 5.80 -2.20 5.42
C PRO A 189 6.79 -2.82 6.43
N ALA A 190 6.53 -4.01 6.98
CA ALA A 190 7.35 -4.55 8.07
C ALA A 190 8.83 -4.75 7.69
N PRO A 191 9.17 -5.35 6.53
CA PRO A 191 10.55 -5.39 6.04
C PRO A 191 11.23 -4.03 5.89
N VAL A 192 10.50 -3.02 5.39
CA VAL A 192 11.02 -1.64 5.27
C VAL A 192 11.39 -1.10 6.64
N ARG A 193 10.53 -1.30 7.64
CA ARG A 193 10.75 -0.85 9.03
C ARG A 193 11.95 -1.55 9.70
N VAL A 194 12.24 -2.79 9.32
CA VAL A 194 13.47 -3.50 9.75
C VAL A 194 14.70 -2.83 9.15
N ILE A 195 14.70 -2.63 7.82
CA ILE A 195 15.84 -2.04 7.11
C ILE A 195 16.13 -0.61 7.59
N THR A 196 15.10 0.18 7.89
CA THR A 196 15.29 1.57 8.34
C THR A 196 16.09 1.66 9.64
N GLN A 197 16.08 0.61 10.48
CA GLN A 197 16.83 0.58 11.74
C GLN A 197 18.35 0.66 11.54
N SER A 198 18.88 0.14 10.43
CA SER A 198 20.32 0.09 10.17
C SER A 198 20.76 0.88 8.93
N HIS A 199 19.85 1.18 8.00
CA HIS A 199 20.20 1.92 6.79
C HIS A 199 20.51 3.40 7.10
N ARG A 200 21.51 3.95 6.39
CA ARG A 200 21.99 5.34 6.57
C ARG A 200 20.94 6.40 6.24
N ASP A 201 20.10 6.14 5.24
CA ASP A 201 19.03 7.03 4.79
C ASP A 201 17.69 6.27 4.85
N PRO A 202 16.95 6.33 5.97
CA PRO A 202 15.68 5.62 6.11
C PRO A 202 14.58 6.21 5.20
N VAL A 203 14.68 7.47 4.78
CA VAL A 203 13.73 8.07 3.82
C VAL A 203 13.86 7.40 2.46
N GLU A 204 15.08 7.08 2.05
CA GLU A 204 15.34 6.39 0.78
C GLU A 204 14.72 4.98 0.77
N VAL A 205 14.83 4.23 1.87
CA VAL A 205 14.32 2.85 1.97
C VAL A 205 12.83 2.78 1.70
N TRP A 206 12.06 3.74 2.22
CA TRP A 206 10.61 3.84 1.97
C TRP A 206 10.25 4.03 0.48
N ASN A 207 11.21 4.43 -0.36
CA ASN A 207 11.05 4.56 -1.80
C ASN A 207 11.42 3.30 -2.59
N TRP A 208 12.04 2.31 -1.97
CA TRP A 208 12.40 1.07 -2.66
C TRP A 208 11.16 0.26 -3.04
N ASN A 209 11.24 -0.44 -4.17
CA ASN A 209 10.26 -1.46 -4.52
C ASN A 209 10.54 -2.76 -3.74
N ARG A 210 9.65 -3.74 -3.85
CA ARG A 210 9.71 -4.97 -3.07
C ARG A 210 10.87 -5.86 -3.48
N THR A 211 11.24 -5.84 -4.76
CA THR A 211 12.42 -6.52 -5.29
C THR A 211 13.68 -6.03 -4.58
N LYS A 212 13.95 -4.71 -4.61
CA LYS A 212 15.11 -4.12 -3.94
C LYS A 212 15.11 -4.35 -2.42
N ILE A 213 13.94 -4.31 -1.78
CA ILE A 213 13.80 -4.64 -0.35
C ILE A 213 14.23 -6.08 -0.08
N SER A 214 13.75 -7.04 -0.87
CA SER A 214 14.09 -8.46 -0.74
C SER A 214 15.58 -8.70 -0.97
N GLU A 215 16.16 -8.11 -2.00
CA GLU A 215 17.60 -8.20 -2.30
C GLU A 215 18.45 -7.65 -1.16
N TYR A 216 18.14 -6.45 -0.68
CA TYR A 216 18.86 -5.83 0.43
C TYR A 216 18.84 -6.72 1.69
N LEU A 217 17.68 -7.29 2.03
CA LEU A 217 17.57 -8.19 3.18
C LEU A 217 18.47 -9.42 3.04
N LYS A 218 18.52 -10.04 1.85
CA LYS A 218 19.40 -11.20 1.58
C LYS A 218 20.87 -10.83 1.73
N GLU A 219 21.27 -9.70 1.14
CA GLU A 219 22.65 -9.20 1.20
C GLU A 219 23.12 -8.90 2.63
N HIS A 220 22.19 -8.58 3.53
CA HIS A 220 22.47 -8.26 4.93
C HIS A 220 22.15 -9.40 5.90
N GLY A 221 22.09 -10.65 5.40
CA GLY A 221 21.94 -11.84 6.24
C GLY A 221 20.53 -12.09 6.79
N MET A 222 19.52 -11.33 6.34
CA MET A 222 18.12 -11.46 6.76
C MET A 222 17.32 -12.34 5.78
N GLN A 223 17.89 -13.50 5.43
CA GLN A 223 17.37 -14.42 4.40
C GLN A 223 15.92 -14.83 4.66
N LEU A 224 15.58 -15.20 5.91
CA LEU A 224 14.23 -15.65 6.29
C LEU A 224 13.18 -14.56 6.04
N ILE A 225 13.48 -13.30 6.40
CA ILE A 225 12.57 -12.16 6.17
C ILE A 225 12.38 -11.95 4.67
N ALA A 226 13.46 -12.02 3.89
CA ALA A 226 13.39 -11.83 2.44
C ALA A 226 12.54 -12.91 1.76
N GLU A 227 12.73 -14.19 2.14
CA GLU A 227 12.01 -15.33 1.58
C GLU A 227 10.51 -15.28 1.92
N GLU A 228 10.16 -15.05 3.18
CA GLU A 228 8.74 -14.94 3.58
C GLU A 228 8.08 -13.71 2.94
N TYR A 229 8.82 -12.61 2.73
CA TYR A 229 8.30 -11.42 2.04
C TYR A 229 8.01 -11.68 0.56
N THR A 230 8.96 -12.29 -0.16
CA THR A 230 8.73 -12.68 -1.54
C THR A 230 7.57 -13.68 -1.63
N LYS A 231 7.57 -14.72 -0.79
CA LYS A 231 6.54 -15.75 -0.76
C LYS A 231 5.15 -15.18 -0.49
N PHE A 232 5.01 -14.20 0.41
CA PHE A 232 3.73 -13.55 0.70
C PHE A 232 3.09 -12.95 -0.56
N TYR A 233 3.87 -12.27 -1.39
CA TYR A 233 3.38 -11.67 -2.63
C TYR A 233 3.16 -12.69 -3.75
N GLU A 234 4.00 -13.70 -3.85
CA GLU A 234 3.79 -14.81 -4.79
C GLU A 234 2.50 -15.57 -4.50
N LEU A 235 2.20 -15.82 -3.22
CA LEU A 235 0.91 -16.39 -2.81
C LEU A 235 -0.25 -15.46 -3.13
N GLY A 236 -0.07 -14.15 -2.98
CA GLY A 236 -1.04 -13.16 -3.45
C GLY A 236 -1.33 -13.32 -4.94
N TRP A 237 -0.31 -13.45 -5.78
CA TRP A 237 -0.49 -13.72 -7.20
C TRP A 237 -1.22 -15.05 -7.48
N LYS A 238 -0.91 -16.11 -6.73
CA LYS A 238 -1.62 -17.38 -6.85
C LYS A 238 -3.11 -17.22 -6.53
N LEU A 239 -3.44 -16.53 -5.43
CA LEU A 239 -4.83 -16.27 -5.05
C LEU A 239 -5.57 -15.43 -6.10
N PHE A 240 -4.92 -14.40 -6.66
CA PHE A 240 -5.49 -13.60 -7.75
C PHE A 240 -5.84 -14.46 -8.96
N ARG A 241 -4.90 -15.32 -9.40
CA ARG A 241 -5.09 -16.20 -10.56
C ARG A 241 -6.13 -17.30 -10.30
N ALA A 242 -6.30 -17.69 -9.04
CA ALA A 242 -7.37 -18.58 -8.59
C ALA A 242 -8.71 -17.85 -8.40
N ASN A 243 -8.84 -16.60 -8.86
CA ASN A 243 -10.05 -15.80 -8.72
C ASN A 243 -10.56 -15.71 -7.27
N PHE A 244 -9.63 -15.61 -6.31
CA PHE A 244 -9.92 -15.56 -4.87
C PHE A 244 -10.54 -16.84 -4.28
N GLU A 245 -10.48 -17.95 -5.00
CA GLU A 245 -10.95 -19.25 -4.55
C GLU A 245 -9.82 -20.06 -3.87
N GLY A 246 -10.23 -20.98 -2.99
CA GLY A 246 -9.32 -21.87 -2.25
C GLY A 246 -8.95 -21.33 -0.86
N ILE A 247 -9.62 -21.84 0.17
CA ILE A 247 -9.39 -21.44 1.56
C ILE A 247 -7.95 -21.74 2.02
N GLU A 248 -7.34 -22.78 1.47
CA GLU A 248 -5.96 -23.19 1.73
C GLU A 248 -4.96 -22.10 1.33
N LEU A 249 -5.22 -21.37 0.24
CA LEU A 249 -4.37 -20.25 -0.18
C LEU A 249 -4.46 -19.09 0.81
N TYR A 250 -5.64 -18.78 1.33
CA TYR A 250 -5.78 -17.79 2.41
C TYR A 250 -4.99 -18.21 3.64
N HIS A 251 -5.14 -19.46 4.09
CA HIS A 251 -4.41 -19.99 5.24
C HIS A 251 -2.90 -19.90 5.03
N GLU A 252 -2.38 -20.23 3.84
CA GLU A 252 -0.96 -20.12 3.54
C GLU A 252 -0.47 -18.66 3.54
N ILE A 253 -1.26 -17.73 2.99
CA ILE A 253 -0.94 -16.29 3.01
C ILE A 253 -0.91 -15.75 4.44
N PHE A 254 -1.93 -16.05 5.25
CA PHE A 254 -1.97 -15.61 6.64
C PHE A 254 -0.82 -16.18 7.46
N SER A 255 -0.51 -17.47 7.27
CA SER A 255 0.61 -18.13 7.95
C SER A 255 1.95 -17.50 7.55
N THR A 256 2.16 -17.27 6.26
CA THR A 256 3.39 -16.65 5.70
C THR A 256 3.57 -15.22 6.18
N GLY A 257 2.52 -14.40 6.09
CA GLY A 257 2.58 -13.03 6.60
C GLY A 257 2.78 -12.97 8.12
N THR A 258 2.26 -13.95 8.87
CA THR A 258 2.43 -14.03 10.34
C THR A 258 3.85 -14.38 10.73
N ARG A 259 4.47 -15.35 10.03
CA ARG A 259 5.88 -15.68 10.20
C ARG A 259 6.75 -14.48 9.86
N LEU A 260 6.51 -13.84 8.71
CA LEU A 260 7.22 -12.64 8.31
C LEU A 260 7.14 -11.53 9.36
N LEU A 261 5.93 -11.19 9.81
CA LEU A 261 5.72 -10.10 10.76
C LEU A 261 6.38 -10.41 12.11
N SER A 262 6.27 -11.67 12.57
CA SER A 262 6.98 -12.15 13.78
C SER A 262 8.50 -12.02 13.63
N SER A 263 9.08 -12.44 12.49
CA SER A 263 10.52 -12.33 12.24
C SER A 263 10.98 -10.88 12.19
N CYS A 264 10.20 -9.97 11.59
CA CYS A 264 10.50 -8.55 11.60
C CYS A 264 10.49 -7.98 13.03
N ILE A 265 9.49 -8.33 13.85
CA ILE A 265 9.39 -7.88 15.24
C ILE A 265 10.61 -8.37 16.05
N ALA A 266 10.94 -9.66 15.98
CA ALA A 266 12.10 -10.21 16.68
C ALA A 266 13.40 -9.51 16.27
N CYS A 267 13.58 -9.27 14.97
CA CYS A 267 14.78 -8.61 14.43
C CYS A 267 15.00 -7.20 15.01
N VAL A 268 13.95 -6.44 15.35
CA VAL A 268 14.11 -5.10 15.93
C VAL A 268 14.16 -5.10 17.46
N GLU A 269 13.77 -6.20 18.10
CA GLU A 269 13.86 -6.38 19.55
C GLU A 269 15.26 -6.86 19.96
N ASP A 270 15.90 -7.71 19.16
CA ASP A 270 17.26 -8.24 19.41
C ASP A 270 18.38 -7.18 19.28
N VAL A 271 18.07 -5.98 18.75
CA VAL A 271 19.02 -4.87 18.57
C VAL A 271 19.08 -3.94 19.81
N GLN A 272 18.43 -4.32 20.92
CA GLN A 272 18.48 -3.63 22.22
C GLN A 272 19.61 -4.16 23.10
#